data_AF-A0A2E9QLT5-F1
#
_entry.id   AF-A0A2E9QLT5-F1
#
_cell.length_a   1.000
_cell.length_b   1.000
_cell.length_c   1.000
_cell.angle_alpha   90.00
_cell.angle_beta   90.00
_cell.angle_gamma   90.00
#
_symmetry.space_group_name_H-M   'P 1'
#
loop_
_entity.id
_entity.type
_entity.pdbx_description
1 polymer ?
#
loop_
_entity_poly.entity_id
_entity_poly.type
_entity_poly.pdbx_seq_one_letter_code
_entity_poly.pdbx_strand_id
1 'polypeptide(L)'
;MCCRSDESQKIWNQSTSDKTDSCERKTKGFVSMTRPKLTKKIYLMLTSFVLSLFVSTNAYTSSDKQLYKAAITSHMRCQQQTPPQKKKTCLHAAQRYRRFIRAFPHHKKSYALHWYLGDVLYHAGSYTEAIKVFQKVRSWPHKRQHRAKAASSILYALRHQMTAACRLGHIKRGTQPPCQQNISTHPLPFPSLLQAFQKEAKQFFQLVPKTHSDYPVFYSQSIYLYFLYGYHQKSRTLFRSFSSMFPTHRATKELRRMILPHHARMRLKLIIKAEQHFEQKEWKKAAVSYEQVSRMFPHHRRAAHALWNAQLLYEEVHAYKRALTLCHHLLSTYPLFRFRHLIPPQIKKLKQLTNKRNKR
;
A
#
# COMPACT_ATOMS: atom_id res chain seq x y z
N MET A 1 19.46 -5.52 9.61
CA MET A 1 18.24 -5.20 10.41
C MET A 1 16.89 -5.66 9.82
N CYS A 2 16.79 -6.31 8.64
CA CYS A 2 15.59 -7.11 8.25
C CYS A 2 15.86 -8.62 8.09
N CYS A 3 17.05 -9.04 8.51
CA CYS A 3 17.42 -10.42 8.82
C CYS A 3 18.11 -10.42 10.21
N ARG A 4 17.44 -9.85 11.23
CA ARG A 4 17.49 -10.49 12.54
C ARG A 4 16.24 -11.36 12.55
N SER A 5 16.44 -12.64 12.27
CA SER A 5 15.44 -13.69 12.28
C SER A 5 14.82 -13.80 13.68
N ASP A 6 13.54 -14.18 13.70
CA ASP A 6 12.77 -14.75 14.82
C ASP A 6 12.09 -13.83 15.86
N GLU A 7 12.56 -12.63 16.19
CA GLU A 7 11.87 -11.83 17.23
C GLU A 7 10.60 -11.10 16.76
N SER A 8 10.46 -10.81 15.46
CA SER A 8 9.29 -10.08 14.94
C SER A 8 8.06 -10.96 14.70
N GLN A 9 8.19 -12.29 14.76
CA GLN A 9 7.07 -13.24 14.68
C GLN A 9 6.44 -13.54 16.05
N LYS A 10 7.17 -13.41 17.17
CA LYS A 10 6.63 -13.64 18.52
C LYS A 10 5.58 -12.61 18.97
N ILE A 11 5.52 -11.44 18.31
CA ILE A 11 4.68 -10.30 18.75
C ILE A 11 3.22 -10.39 18.24
N TRP A 12 2.91 -11.32 17.32
CA TRP A 12 1.61 -11.33 16.61
C TRP A 12 0.56 -12.33 17.14
N ASN A 13 0.86 -13.11 18.18
CA ASN A 13 -0.07 -14.15 18.70
C ASN A 13 -1.01 -13.70 19.83
N GLN A 14 -1.05 -12.42 20.22
CA GLN A 14 -1.80 -11.98 21.40
C GLN A 14 -3.04 -11.10 21.16
N SER A 15 -3.45 -10.81 19.91
CA SER A 15 -4.51 -9.79 19.69
C SER A 15 -5.81 -10.25 19.03
N THR A 16 -6.14 -11.55 19.04
CA THR A 16 -7.43 -12.00 18.49
C THR A 16 -8.04 -13.16 19.30
N SER A 17 -8.52 -12.88 20.50
CA SER A 17 -9.69 -13.57 21.05
C SER A 17 -10.76 -12.52 21.39
N ASP A 18 -11.99 -12.87 21.03
CA ASP A 18 -13.25 -12.43 21.65
C ASP A 18 -14.28 -11.74 20.75
N LYS A 19 -15.51 -12.20 21.02
CA LYS A 19 -16.83 -11.68 20.70
C LYS A 19 -17.47 -12.19 19.40
N THR A 20 -18.13 -13.34 19.53
CA THR A 20 -19.28 -13.73 18.71
C THR A 20 -20.57 -13.39 19.46
N ASP A 21 -21.28 -12.34 19.04
CA ASP A 21 -22.62 -12.05 19.52
C ASP A 21 -23.68 -12.65 18.60
N SER A 22 -24.59 -13.38 19.26
CA SER A 22 -25.82 -13.98 18.76
C SER A 22 -26.91 -12.92 18.58
N CYS A 23 -27.67 -12.98 17.49
CA CYS A 23 -28.91 -12.22 17.36
C CYS A 23 -29.94 -13.03 16.58
N GLU A 24 -30.83 -13.70 17.30
CA GLU A 24 -32.07 -14.31 16.81
C GLU A 24 -33.14 -13.23 16.61
N ARG A 25 -33.89 -13.31 15.50
CA ARG A 25 -35.14 -12.56 15.33
C ARG A 25 -36.31 -13.49 15.05
N LYS A 26 -37.37 -13.22 15.80
CA LYS A 26 -38.73 -13.77 15.77
C LYS A 26 -39.41 -13.53 14.42
N THR A 27 -40.12 -14.54 13.92
CA THR A 27 -41.07 -14.47 12.80
C THR A 27 -42.46 -14.07 13.30
N LYS A 28 -43.14 -13.17 12.58
CA LYS A 28 -44.55 -12.78 12.79
C LYS A 28 -45.44 -13.35 11.68
N GLY A 29 -46.72 -13.50 12.03
CA GLY A 29 -47.74 -14.31 11.36
C GLY A 29 -48.14 -13.87 9.96
N PHE A 30 -48.74 -14.84 9.25
CA PHE A 30 -49.31 -14.67 7.92
C PHE A 30 -50.83 -14.87 7.98
N VAL A 31 -51.53 -14.00 7.26
CA VAL A 31 -52.99 -13.87 7.15
C VAL A 31 -53.55 -14.94 6.21
N SER A 32 -54.72 -15.48 6.55
CA SER A 32 -55.48 -16.44 5.75
C SER A 32 -56.16 -15.74 4.55
N MET A 33 -55.91 -16.24 3.33
CA MET A 33 -56.71 -15.93 2.14
C MET A 33 -57.45 -17.18 1.66
N THR A 34 -58.69 -16.95 1.27
CA THR A 34 -59.69 -17.92 0.81
C THR A 34 -59.31 -18.53 -0.56
N ARG A 35 -59.60 -19.83 -0.72
CA ARG A 35 -59.23 -20.64 -1.90
C ARG A 35 -60.34 -20.64 -2.97
N PRO A 36 -60.02 -20.45 -4.26
CA PRO A 36 -60.93 -20.79 -5.36
C PRO A 36 -60.93 -22.30 -5.63
N LYS A 37 -62.09 -22.82 -6.09
CA LYS A 37 -62.33 -24.23 -6.41
C LYS A 37 -61.60 -24.60 -7.71
N LEU A 38 -60.41 -25.21 -7.58
CA LEU A 38 -59.65 -25.79 -8.69
C LEU A 38 -60.08 -27.25 -8.91
N THR A 39 -60.36 -27.61 -10.16
CA THR A 39 -60.84 -28.94 -10.57
C THR A 39 -59.81 -30.05 -10.31
N LYS A 40 -60.27 -31.22 -9.82
CA LYS A 40 -59.50 -32.39 -9.36
C LYS A 40 -58.33 -32.85 -10.26
N LYS A 41 -58.41 -32.67 -11.59
CA LYS A 41 -57.33 -33.07 -12.52
C LYS A 41 -56.07 -32.19 -12.45
N ILE A 42 -56.21 -30.89 -12.15
CA ILE A 42 -55.06 -29.99 -11.99
C ILE A 42 -54.36 -30.25 -10.64
N TYR A 43 -55.13 -30.65 -9.62
CA TYR A 43 -54.59 -30.94 -8.28
C TYR A 43 -53.64 -32.14 -8.27
N LEU A 44 -53.97 -33.23 -8.97
CA LEU A 44 -53.14 -34.45 -9.07
C LEU A 44 -51.80 -34.22 -9.82
N MET A 45 -51.83 -33.43 -10.90
CA MET A 45 -50.61 -33.04 -11.64
C MET A 45 -49.73 -32.09 -10.80
N LEU A 46 -50.33 -31.12 -10.11
CA LEU A 46 -49.58 -30.21 -9.22
C LEU A 46 -49.01 -30.94 -8.00
N THR A 47 -49.69 -31.94 -7.41
CA THR A 47 -49.16 -32.66 -6.26
C THR A 47 -47.96 -33.54 -6.60
N SER A 48 -47.93 -34.16 -7.79
CA SER A 48 -46.76 -34.94 -8.25
C SER A 48 -45.55 -34.03 -8.50
N PHE A 49 -45.78 -32.87 -9.13
CA PHE A 49 -44.73 -31.88 -9.36
C PHE A 49 -44.21 -31.28 -8.03
N VAL A 50 -45.12 -30.97 -7.09
CA VAL A 50 -44.76 -30.45 -5.76
C VAL A 50 -44.01 -31.49 -4.92
N LEU A 51 -44.38 -32.78 -4.96
CA LEU A 51 -43.63 -33.83 -4.25
C LEU A 51 -42.21 -34.01 -4.83
N SER A 52 -42.05 -33.99 -6.15
CA SER A 52 -40.71 -34.10 -6.78
C SER A 52 -39.81 -32.88 -6.47
N LEU A 53 -40.41 -31.68 -6.39
CA LEU A 53 -39.73 -30.47 -5.90
C LEU A 53 -39.42 -30.53 -4.39
N PHE A 54 -40.25 -31.19 -3.59
CA PHE A 54 -40.01 -31.33 -2.13
C PHE A 54 -38.89 -32.33 -1.83
N VAL A 55 -38.83 -33.45 -2.55
CA VAL A 55 -37.75 -34.43 -2.39
C VAL A 55 -36.40 -33.86 -2.84
N SER A 56 -36.37 -33.12 -3.95
CA SER A 56 -35.14 -32.48 -4.45
C SER A 56 -34.61 -31.35 -3.55
N THR A 57 -35.50 -30.54 -2.96
CA THR A 57 -35.10 -29.49 -2.00
C THR A 57 -34.60 -30.07 -0.66
N ASN A 58 -35.20 -31.14 -0.16
CA ASN A 58 -34.73 -31.81 1.07
C ASN A 58 -33.37 -32.52 0.87
N ALA A 59 -33.14 -33.17 -0.28
CA ALA A 59 -31.83 -33.78 -0.57
C ALA A 59 -30.71 -32.71 -0.70
N TYR A 60 -31.01 -31.57 -1.32
CA TYR A 60 -30.07 -30.46 -1.48
C TYR A 60 -29.65 -29.84 -0.14
N THR A 61 -30.60 -29.68 0.80
CA THR A 61 -30.34 -29.13 2.15
C THR A 61 -29.64 -30.09 3.12
N SER A 62 -29.52 -31.36 2.76
CA SER A 62 -28.69 -32.33 3.50
C SER A 62 -27.25 -32.30 2.99
N SER A 63 -27.06 -32.23 1.66
CA SER A 63 -25.73 -32.21 1.02
C SER A 63 -24.92 -30.95 1.34
N ASP A 64 -25.56 -29.78 1.34
CA ASP A 64 -24.87 -28.51 1.66
C ASP A 64 -24.37 -28.50 3.12
N LYS A 65 -25.19 -28.91 4.09
CA LYS A 65 -24.81 -28.99 5.51
C LYS A 65 -23.61 -29.91 5.72
N GLN A 66 -23.59 -31.07 5.06
CA GLN A 66 -22.47 -32.00 5.16
C GLN A 66 -21.17 -31.42 4.59
N LEU A 67 -21.23 -30.84 3.38
CA LEU A 67 -20.06 -30.23 2.74
C LEU A 67 -19.55 -29.01 3.53
N TYR A 68 -20.46 -28.21 4.07
CA TYR A 68 -20.13 -27.08 4.93
C TYR A 68 -19.44 -27.54 6.22
N LYS A 69 -20.03 -28.51 6.95
CA LYS A 69 -19.45 -29.07 8.18
C LYS A 69 -18.06 -29.63 7.92
N ALA A 70 -17.89 -30.41 6.84
CA ALA A 70 -16.59 -30.96 6.45
C ALA A 70 -15.53 -29.88 6.18
N ALA A 71 -15.91 -28.78 5.53
CA ALA A 71 -15.00 -27.66 5.26
C ALA A 71 -14.58 -26.94 6.55
N ILE A 72 -15.53 -26.64 7.43
CA ILE A 72 -15.27 -25.98 8.71
C ILE A 72 -14.41 -26.86 9.63
N THR A 73 -14.72 -28.15 9.76
CA THR A 73 -13.90 -29.09 10.55
C THR A 73 -12.47 -29.18 10.00
N SER A 74 -12.31 -29.20 8.68
CA SER A 74 -10.98 -29.19 8.06
C SER A 74 -10.22 -27.88 8.33
N HIS A 75 -10.92 -26.74 8.35
CA HIS A 75 -10.33 -25.45 8.70
C HIS A 75 -9.85 -25.42 10.17
N MET A 76 -10.69 -25.85 11.12
CA MET A 76 -10.27 -25.91 12.53
C MET A 76 -9.04 -26.79 12.73
N ARG A 77 -8.97 -27.94 12.05
CA ARG A 77 -7.77 -28.80 12.06
C ARG A 77 -6.55 -28.06 11.49
N CYS A 78 -6.69 -27.35 10.38
CA CYS A 78 -5.60 -26.52 9.81
C CYS A 78 -5.05 -25.49 10.81
N GLN A 79 -5.92 -24.88 11.63
CA GLN A 79 -5.50 -23.88 12.62
C GLN A 79 -4.69 -24.48 13.79
N GLN A 80 -4.99 -25.72 14.18
CA GLN A 80 -4.34 -26.43 15.30
C GLN A 80 -2.97 -27.03 14.96
N GLN A 81 -2.59 -27.10 13.69
CA GLN A 81 -1.37 -27.79 13.25
C GLN A 81 -0.15 -26.87 13.22
N THR A 82 1.03 -27.44 13.42
CA THR A 82 2.33 -26.75 13.28
C THR A 82 2.90 -26.95 11.87
N PRO A 83 3.78 -26.06 11.38
CA PRO A 83 4.55 -26.32 10.17
C PRO A 83 5.42 -27.60 10.34
N PRO A 84 5.53 -28.50 9.33
CA PRO A 84 5.03 -28.40 7.95
C PRO A 84 3.61 -28.95 7.75
N GLN A 85 3.07 -29.71 8.71
CA GLN A 85 1.77 -30.40 8.59
C GLN A 85 0.60 -29.43 8.38
N LYS A 86 0.72 -28.21 8.93
CA LYS A 86 -0.20 -27.09 8.68
C LYS A 86 -0.44 -26.85 7.19
N LYS A 87 0.60 -26.87 6.36
CA LYS A 87 0.45 -26.62 4.91
C LYS A 87 -0.47 -27.66 4.27
N LYS A 88 -0.22 -28.94 4.52
CA LYS A 88 -1.00 -30.05 3.93
C LYS A 88 -2.46 -30.01 4.39
N THR A 89 -2.70 -29.82 5.69
CA THR A 89 -4.06 -29.78 6.24
C THR A 89 -4.85 -28.56 5.76
N CYS A 90 -4.22 -27.39 5.64
CA CYS A 90 -4.84 -26.19 5.08
C CYS A 90 -5.16 -26.33 3.58
N LEU A 91 -4.32 -27.00 2.79
CA LEU A 91 -4.62 -27.30 1.38
C LEU A 91 -5.83 -28.22 1.25
N HIS A 92 -5.94 -29.25 2.08
CA HIS A 92 -7.13 -30.11 2.12
C HIS A 92 -8.39 -29.31 2.51
N ALA A 93 -8.30 -28.42 3.50
CA ALA A 93 -9.42 -27.53 3.85
C ALA A 93 -9.82 -26.60 2.67
N ALA A 94 -8.84 -26.05 1.95
CA ALA A 94 -9.09 -25.22 0.76
C ALA A 94 -9.84 -25.99 -0.33
N GLN A 95 -9.50 -27.27 -0.58
CA GLN A 95 -10.21 -28.13 -1.52
C GLN A 95 -11.67 -28.33 -1.12
N ARG A 96 -11.96 -28.52 0.18
CA ARG A 96 -13.34 -28.66 0.69
C ARG A 96 -14.16 -27.40 0.49
N TYR A 97 -13.59 -26.22 0.78
CA TYR A 97 -14.25 -24.94 0.50
C TYR A 97 -14.51 -24.74 -1.00
N ARG A 98 -13.54 -25.07 -1.87
CA ARG A 98 -13.72 -24.99 -3.32
C ARG A 98 -14.86 -25.86 -3.81
N ARG A 99 -14.93 -27.11 -3.35
CA ARG A 99 -16.01 -28.04 -3.68
C ARG A 99 -17.36 -27.47 -3.26
N PHE A 100 -17.47 -26.95 -2.05
CA PHE A 100 -18.69 -26.31 -1.57
C PHE A 100 -19.08 -25.10 -2.43
N ILE A 101 -18.16 -24.15 -2.65
CA ILE A 101 -18.44 -22.92 -3.41
C ILE A 101 -18.83 -23.23 -4.85
N ARG A 102 -18.23 -24.26 -5.48
CA ARG A 102 -18.57 -24.69 -6.83
C ARG A 102 -19.97 -25.32 -6.90
N ALA A 103 -20.32 -26.15 -5.92
CA ALA A 103 -21.64 -26.78 -5.85
C ALA A 103 -22.74 -25.76 -5.51
N PHE A 104 -22.43 -24.73 -4.70
CA PHE A 104 -23.40 -23.77 -4.18
C PHE A 104 -22.95 -22.31 -4.33
N PRO A 105 -22.78 -21.79 -5.57
CA PRO A 105 -22.18 -20.47 -5.82
C PRO A 105 -22.95 -19.31 -5.19
N HIS A 106 -24.29 -19.42 -5.15
CA HIS A 106 -25.21 -18.40 -4.62
C HIS A 106 -25.62 -18.63 -3.16
N HIS A 107 -24.96 -19.54 -2.44
CA HIS A 107 -25.30 -19.83 -1.05
C HIS A 107 -25.24 -18.57 -0.17
N LYS A 108 -26.14 -18.43 0.80
CA LYS A 108 -26.21 -17.25 1.70
C LYS A 108 -24.91 -16.94 2.43
N LYS A 109 -24.09 -17.97 2.70
CA LYS A 109 -22.76 -17.87 3.34
C LYS A 109 -21.60 -17.73 2.34
N SER A 110 -21.85 -17.61 1.03
CA SER A 110 -20.82 -17.59 -0.02
C SER A 110 -19.76 -16.53 0.26
N TYR A 111 -20.16 -15.33 0.72
CA TYR A 111 -19.24 -14.26 1.12
C TYR A 111 -18.25 -14.69 2.22
N ALA A 112 -18.75 -15.23 3.35
CA ALA A 112 -17.93 -15.67 4.47
C ALA A 112 -17.05 -16.89 4.09
N LEU A 113 -17.57 -17.78 3.25
CA LEU A 113 -16.83 -18.95 2.78
C LEU A 113 -15.67 -18.57 1.86
N HIS A 114 -15.80 -17.55 1.03
CA HIS A 114 -14.67 -17.03 0.26
C HIS A 114 -13.62 -16.40 1.19
N TRP A 115 -14.04 -15.70 2.25
CA TRP A 115 -13.11 -15.21 3.27
C TRP A 115 -12.31 -16.37 3.90
N TYR A 116 -12.98 -17.41 4.38
CA TYR A 116 -12.30 -18.57 4.98
C TYR A 116 -11.43 -19.34 3.99
N LEU A 117 -11.84 -19.44 2.71
CA LEU A 117 -11.00 -20.01 1.66
C LEU A 117 -9.70 -19.22 1.50
N GLY A 118 -9.77 -17.88 1.47
CA GLY A 118 -8.58 -17.04 1.40
C GLY A 118 -7.65 -17.26 2.60
N ASP A 119 -8.23 -17.36 3.80
CA ASP A 119 -7.50 -17.57 5.06
C ASP A 119 -6.73 -18.91 5.07
N VAL A 120 -7.39 -20.02 4.72
CA VAL A 120 -6.69 -21.32 4.65
C VAL A 120 -5.65 -21.36 3.54
N LEU A 121 -5.87 -20.69 2.41
CA LEU A 121 -4.87 -20.58 1.34
C LEU A 121 -3.65 -19.77 1.78
N TYR A 122 -3.86 -18.70 2.55
CA TYR A 122 -2.80 -17.91 3.15
C TYR A 122 -1.95 -18.75 4.10
N HIS A 123 -2.59 -19.51 5.00
CA HIS A 123 -1.89 -20.40 5.93
C HIS A 123 -1.22 -21.60 5.25
N ALA A 124 -1.71 -22.04 4.10
CA ALA A 124 -1.05 -23.02 3.24
C ALA A 124 0.19 -22.47 2.51
N GLY A 125 0.43 -21.16 2.56
CA GLY A 125 1.49 -20.50 1.79
C GLY A 125 1.16 -20.31 0.30
N SER A 126 -0.07 -20.60 -0.12
CA SER A 126 -0.56 -20.39 -1.48
C SER A 126 -0.96 -18.91 -1.70
N TYR A 127 -0.01 -18.00 -1.48
CA TYR A 127 -0.26 -16.55 -1.41
C TYR A 127 -0.89 -15.99 -2.69
N THR A 128 -0.49 -16.46 -3.88
CA THR A 128 -1.04 -15.99 -5.16
C THR A 128 -2.54 -16.26 -5.27
N GLU A 129 -2.98 -17.45 -4.86
CA GLU A 129 -4.38 -17.84 -4.88
C GLU A 129 -5.16 -17.13 -3.77
N ALA A 130 -4.56 -17.02 -2.58
CA ALA A 130 -5.15 -16.29 -1.46
C ALA A 130 -5.46 -14.84 -1.83
N ILE A 131 -4.52 -14.14 -2.49
CA ILE A 131 -4.71 -12.76 -2.98
C ILE A 131 -5.93 -12.65 -3.88
N LYS A 132 -6.07 -13.54 -4.89
CA LYS A 132 -7.22 -13.55 -5.80
C LYS A 132 -8.55 -13.71 -5.06
N VAL A 133 -8.59 -14.62 -4.08
CA VAL A 133 -9.79 -14.86 -3.27
C VAL A 133 -10.11 -13.66 -2.37
N PHE A 134 -9.10 -13.08 -1.70
CA PHE A 134 -9.29 -11.89 -0.87
C PHE A 134 -9.69 -10.66 -1.68
N GLN A 135 -9.19 -10.50 -2.91
CA GLN A 135 -9.62 -9.45 -3.83
C GLN A 135 -11.13 -9.57 -4.10
N LYS A 136 -11.63 -10.79 -4.37
CA LYS A 136 -13.06 -11.06 -4.54
C LYS A 136 -13.89 -10.76 -3.29
N VAL A 137 -13.38 -11.11 -2.10
CA VAL A 137 -14.05 -10.80 -0.82
C VAL A 137 -14.10 -9.29 -0.58
N ARG A 138 -13.00 -8.58 -0.86
CA ARG A 138 -12.94 -7.12 -0.71
C ARG A 138 -13.91 -6.42 -1.65
N SER A 139 -14.01 -6.88 -2.90
CA SER A 139 -14.88 -6.29 -3.93
C SER A 139 -16.33 -6.79 -3.89
N TRP A 140 -16.74 -7.56 -2.88
CA TRP A 140 -18.10 -8.13 -2.84
C TRP A 140 -19.18 -7.04 -2.69
N PRO A 141 -20.22 -7.03 -3.54
CA PRO A 141 -21.31 -6.06 -3.46
C PRO A 141 -22.11 -6.16 -2.16
N HIS A 142 -22.47 -5.03 -1.55
CA HIS A 142 -23.35 -4.96 -0.37
C HIS A 142 -22.90 -5.74 0.90
N LYS A 143 -21.72 -6.38 0.91
CA LYS A 143 -21.15 -7.06 2.08
C LYS A 143 -19.85 -6.39 2.51
N ARG A 144 -19.73 -6.06 3.80
CA ARG A 144 -18.61 -5.27 4.35
C ARG A 144 -17.85 -5.96 5.50
N GLN A 145 -18.41 -6.98 6.13
CA GLN A 145 -17.89 -7.60 7.36
C GLN A 145 -16.41 -8.03 7.28
N HIS A 146 -15.98 -8.60 6.15
CA HIS A 146 -14.59 -9.05 5.94
C HIS A 146 -13.81 -8.14 4.98
N ARG A 147 -14.37 -7.00 4.56
CA ARG A 147 -13.77 -6.16 3.52
C ARG A 147 -12.42 -5.57 3.93
N ALA A 148 -12.34 -4.97 5.11
CA ALA A 148 -11.09 -4.40 5.62
C ALA A 148 -10.06 -5.49 5.90
N LYS A 149 -10.46 -6.58 6.56
CA LYS A 149 -9.59 -7.74 6.84
C LYS A 149 -9.03 -8.34 5.55
N ALA A 150 -9.85 -8.50 4.51
CA ALA A 150 -9.39 -8.97 3.19
C ALA A 150 -8.39 -8.01 2.54
N ALA A 151 -8.61 -6.69 2.66
CA ALA A 151 -7.66 -5.70 2.18
C ALA A 151 -6.30 -5.81 2.89
N SER A 152 -6.28 -5.99 4.22
CA SER A 152 -5.05 -6.26 4.97
C SER A 152 -4.38 -7.57 4.54
N SER A 153 -5.14 -8.66 4.44
CA SER A 153 -4.62 -9.99 4.09
C SER A 153 -3.95 -10.05 2.72
N ILE A 154 -4.43 -9.25 1.75
CA ILE A 154 -3.76 -9.09 0.44
C ILE A 154 -2.34 -8.54 0.63
N LEU A 155 -2.18 -7.48 1.43
CA LEU A 155 -0.87 -6.86 1.67
C LEU A 155 0.07 -7.77 2.47
N TYR A 156 -0.45 -8.50 3.44
CA TYR A 156 0.32 -9.52 4.15
C TYR A 156 0.80 -10.63 3.21
N ALA A 157 -0.06 -11.15 2.34
CA ALA A 157 0.29 -12.18 1.36
C ALA A 157 1.37 -11.69 0.37
N LEU A 158 1.23 -10.47 -0.15
CA LEU A 158 2.24 -9.85 -1.01
C LEU A 158 3.57 -9.67 -0.28
N ARG A 159 3.56 -9.26 0.99
CA ARG A 159 4.78 -9.16 1.82
C ARG A 159 5.49 -10.49 1.95
N HIS A 160 4.76 -11.59 2.12
CA HIS A 160 5.34 -12.93 2.16
C HIS A 160 5.97 -13.32 0.82
N GLN A 161 5.28 -13.08 -0.29
CA GLN A 161 5.86 -13.30 -1.62
C GLN A 161 7.12 -12.47 -1.85
N MET A 162 7.14 -11.20 -1.41
CA MET A 162 8.30 -10.32 -1.51
C MET A 162 9.47 -10.85 -0.70
N THR A 163 9.18 -11.35 0.50
CA THR A 163 10.19 -11.94 1.39
C THR A 163 10.80 -13.19 0.77
N ALA A 164 9.97 -14.07 0.21
CA ALA A 164 10.42 -15.27 -0.49
C ALA A 164 11.24 -14.93 -1.74
N ALA A 165 10.73 -14.05 -2.61
CA ALA A 165 11.44 -13.61 -3.82
C ALA A 165 12.78 -12.92 -3.49
N CYS A 166 12.84 -12.22 -2.37
CA CYS A 166 14.07 -11.63 -1.88
C CYS A 166 15.08 -12.67 -1.39
N ARG A 167 14.63 -13.72 -0.66
CA ARG A 167 15.51 -14.82 -0.21
C ARG A 167 16.08 -15.61 -1.38
N LEU A 168 15.29 -15.77 -2.45
CA LEU A 168 15.70 -16.42 -3.69
C LEU A 168 16.54 -15.53 -4.62
N GLY A 169 16.81 -14.28 -4.25
CA GLY A 169 17.59 -13.35 -5.08
C GLY A 169 16.85 -12.75 -6.28
N HIS A 170 15.60 -13.13 -6.55
CA HIS A 170 14.79 -12.58 -7.65
C HIS A 170 14.49 -11.08 -7.48
N ILE A 171 14.45 -10.60 -6.23
CA ILE A 171 14.34 -9.18 -5.94
C ILE A 171 15.61 -8.76 -5.20
N LYS A 172 16.45 -7.97 -5.87
CA LYS A 172 17.54 -7.25 -5.19
C LYS A 172 16.91 -6.34 -4.15
N ARG A 173 17.31 -6.47 -2.88
CA ARG A 173 16.95 -5.46 -1.88
C ARG A 173 17.51 -4.14 -2.37
N GLY A 174 16.64 -3.14 -2.58
CA GLY A 174 17.08 -1.75 -2.52
C GLY A 174 17.89 -1.64 -1.23
N THR A 175 19.16 -1.29 -1.38
CA THR A 175 20.25 -1.70 -0.48
C THR A 175 20.00 -1.36 1.00
N GLN A 176 20.76 -2.01 1.89
CA GLN A 176 20.89 -1.57 3.29
C GLN A 176 21.02 -0.04 3.37
N PRO A 177 20.52 0.61 4.46
CA PRO A 177 20.58 2.07 4.60
C PRO A 177 21.99 2.53 4.20
N PRO A 178 22.10 3.50 3.27
CA PRO A 178 23.36 3.82 2.62
C PRO A 178 24.25 4.48 3.66
N CYS A 179 25.03 3.65 4.35
CA CYS A 179 26.15 4.14 5.13
C CYS A 179 27.37 4.29 4.21
N GLN A 180 27.46 3.55 3.09
CA GLN A 180 28.75 3.43 2.38
C GLN A 180 28.72 3.24 0.85
N GLN A 181 27.59 3.25 0.16
CA GLN A 181 27.59 3.06 -1.31
C GLN A 181 27.15 4.30 -2.08
N ASN A 182 27.80 4.52 -3.23
CA ASN A 182 27.50 5.55 -4.22
C ASN A 182 25.99 5.65 -4.42
N ILE A 183 25.40 6.68 -3.83
CA ILE A 183 23.96 6.90 -3.83
C ILE A 183 23.58 7.14 -5.27
N SER A 184 23.02 6.11 -5.92
CA SER A 184 22.45 6.26 -7.25
C SER A 184 21.43 7.39 -7.17
N THR A 185 21.68 8.45 -7.92
CA THR A 185 20.79 9.61 -8.01
C THR A 185 19.50 9.28 -8.75
N HIS A 186 19.42 8.10 -9.37
CA HIS A 186 18.30 7.65 -10.17
C HIS A 186 17.48 6.61 -9.41
N PRO A 187 16.16 6.83 -9.25
CA PRO A 187 15.26 5.84 -8.69
C PRO A 187 15.30 4.55 -9.49
N LEU A 188 15.30 3.41 -8.80
CA LEU A 188 15.20 2.11 -9.44
C LEU A 188 13.74 1.83 -9.80
N PRO A 189 13.45 1.19 -10.95
CA PRO A 189 12.10 0.74 -11.23
C PRO A 189 11.65 -0.27 -10.18
N PHE A 190 10.40 -0.18 -9.74
CA PHE A 190 9.85 -1.19 -8.84
C PHE A 190 9.69 -2.52 -9.58
N PRO A 191 10.17 -3.66 -9.02
CA PRO A 191 9.80 -4.98 -9.49
C PRO A 191 8.29 -5.16 -9.51
N SER A 192 7.78 -6.02 -10.41
CA SER A 192 6.35 -6.27 -10.60
C SER A 192 5.60 -6.54 -9.28
N LEU A 193 6.20 -7.30 -8.38
CA LEU A 193 5.62 -7.61 -7.08
C LEU A 193 5.50 -6.39 -6.15
N LEU A 194 6.47 -5.47 -6.20
CA LEU A 194 6.37 -4.20 -5.47
C LEU A 194 5.35 -3.26 -6.07
N GLN A 195 5.23 -3.24 -7.41
CA GLN A 195 4.17 -2.47 -8.08
C GLN A 195 2.79 -2.98 -7.67
N ALA A 196 2.60 -4.31 -7.61
CA ALA A 196 1.38 -4.94 -7.12
C ALA A 196 1.10 -4.53 -5.66
N PHE A 197 2.12 -4.57 -4.78
CA PHE A 197 1.98 -4.08 -3.40
C PHE A 197 1.54 -2.62 -3.33
N GLN A 198 2.17 -1.72 -4.09
CA GLN A 198 1.83 -0.30 -4.09
C GLN A 198 0.40 -0.06 -4.62
N LYS A 199 -0.01 -0.80 -5.66
CA LYS A 199 -1.38 -0.74 -6.21
C LYS A 199 -2.41 -1.16 -5.16
N GLU A 200 -2.19 -2.30 -4.51
CA GLU A 200 -3.10 -2.82 -3.49
C GLU A 200 -3.09 -1.95 -2.22
N ALA A 201 -1.95 -1.37 -1.85
CA ALA A 201 -1.85 -0.45 -0.71
C ALA A 201 -2.65 0.83 -0.96
N LYS A 202 -2.62 1.37 -2.18
CA LYS A 202 -3.47 2.51 -2.56
C LYS A 202 -4.96 2.20 -2.36
N GLN A 203 -5.41 1.03 -2.80
CA GLN A 203 -6.80 0.60 -2.60
C GLN A 203 -7.12 0.39 -1.12
N PHE A 204 -6.19 -0.17 -0.34
CA PHE A 204 -6.33 -0.32 1.10
C PHE A 204 -6.53 1.05 1.78
N PHE A 205 -5.70 2.05 1.49
CA PHE A 205 -5.81 3.38 2.12
C PHE A 205 -7.08 4.16 1.73
N GLN A 206 -7.70 3.82 0.59
CA GLN A 206 -8.98 4.39 0.18
C GLN A 206 -10.17 3.73 0.91
N LEU A 207 -10.05 2.43 1.24
CA LEU A 207 -11.16 1.64 1.78
C LEU A 207 -11.15 1.54 3.31
N VAL A 208 -9.97 1.54 3.92
CA VAL A 208 -9.79 1.23 5.34
C VAL A 208 -9.56 2.52 6.12
N PRO A 209 -10.31 2.77 7.21
CA PRO A 209 -10.16 3.99 8.00
C PRO A 209 -8.76 4.08 8.62
N LYS A 210 -8.29 5.31 8.80
CA LYS A 210 -6.97 5.62 9.39
C LYS A 210 -6.81 5.11 10.83
N THR A 211 -7.92 4.88 11.54
CA THR A 211 -7.96 4.32 12.90
C THR A 211 -7.69 2.81 12.96
N HIS A 212 -7.71 2.12 11.82
CA HIS A 212 -7.44 0.69 11.76
C HIS A 212 -5.99 0.40 12.14
N SER A 213 -5.76 -0.62 12.98
CA SER A 213 -4.43 -0.98 13.53
C SER A 213 -3.39 -1.26 12.44
N ASP A 214 -3.77 -1.93 11.36
CA ASP A 214 -2.87 -2.19 10.22
C ASP A 214 -2.54 -0.96 9.38
N TYR A 215 -3.32 0.12 9.47
CA TYR A 215 -3.13 1.31 8.62
C TYR A 215 -1.73 1.92 8.78
N PRO A 216 -1.24 2.24 10.00
CA PRO A 216 0.11 2.75 10.15
C PRO A 216 1.21 1.74 9.75
N VAL A 217 0.93 0.44 9.87
CA VAL A 217 1.86 -0.63 9.47
C VAL A 217 2.10 -0.60 7.96
N PHE A 218 1.05 -0.62 7.15
CA PHE A 218 1.20 -0.62 5.70
C PHE A 218 1.64 0.74 5.14
N TYR A 219 1.25 1.84 5.79
CA TYR A 219 1.69 3.17 5.39
C TYR A 219 3.21 3.34 5.60
N SER A 220 3.72 2.94 6.77
CA SER A 220 5.16 2.98 7.05
C SER A 220 5.97 2.05 6.14
N GLN A 221 5.44 0.86 5.82
CA GLN A 221 6.05 -0.03 4.83
C GLN A 221 6.12 0.61 3.44
N SER A 222 5.06 1.30 3.01
CA SER A 222 5.04 2.01 1.73
C SER A 222 6.11 3.11 1.67
N ILE A 223 6.26 3.89 2.75
CA ILE A 223 7.33 4.90 2.90
C ILE A 223 8.72 4.26 2.77
N TYR A 224 8.92 3.14 3.46
CA TYR A 224 10.18 2.40 3.46
C TYR A 224 10.53 1.88 2.07
N LEU A 225 9.56 1.33 1.33
CA LEU A 225 9.78 0.87 -0.04
C LEU A 225 10.18 2.01 -0.99
N TYR A 226 9.53 3.17 -0.92
CA TYR A 226 9.96 4.34 -1.70
C TYR A 226 11.37 4.78 -1.35
N PHE A 227 11.73 4.73 -0.06
CA PHE A 227 13.08 5.07 0.39
C PHE A 227 14.13 4.13 -0.18
N LEU A 228 13.93 2.81 -0.07
CA LEU A 228 14.88 1.80 -0.53
C LEU A 228 15.13 1.83 -2.04
N TYR A 229 14.15 2.24 -2.83
CA TYR A 229 14.24 2.29 -4.30
C TYR A 229 14.64 3.67 -4.83
N GLY A 230 15.12 4.58 -3.98
CA GLY A 230 15.65 5.88 -4.40
C GLY A 230 14.59 6.96 -4.65
N TYR A 231 13.31 6.68 -4.40
CA TYR A 231 12.23 7.69 -4.47
C TYR A 231 12.19 8.55 -3.20
N HIS A 232 13.33 9.14 -2.84
CA HIS A 232 13.53 9.83 -1.57
C HIS A 232 12.55 10.99 -1.34
N GLN A 233 12.23 11.77 -2.39
CA GLN A 233 11.29 12.88 -2.27
C GLN A 233 9.88 12.38 -1.92
N LYS A 234 9.40 11.34 -2.61
CA LYS A 234 8.09 10.75 -2.36
C LYS A 234 8.03 10.10 -0.97
N SER A 235 9.09 9.38 -0.58
CA SER A 235 9.22 8.82 0.77
C SER A 235 9.15 9.90 1.85
N ARG A 236 9.84 11.03 1.67
CA ARG A 236 9.81 12.17 2.60
C ARG A 236 8.44 12.80 2.72
N THR A 237 7.75 13.02 1.59
CA THR A 237 6.39 13.57 1.59
C THR A 237 5.45 12.66 2.37
N LEU A 238 5.48 11.36 2.08
CA LEU A 238 4.67 10.37 2.80
C LEU A 238 5.04 10.30 4.28
N PHE A 239 6.33 10.37 4.63
CA PHE A 239 6.78 10.38 6.03
C PHE A 239 6.26 11.60 6.80
N ARG A 240 6.19 12.78 6.18
CA ARG A 240 5.61 13.97 6.83
C ARG A 240 4.13 13.77 7.14
N SER A 241 3.35 13.31 6.16
CA SER A 241 1.94 12.98 6.36
C SER A 241 1.78 11.93 7.46
N PHE A 242 2.62 10.89 7.45
CA PHE A 242 2.61 9.84 8.46
C PHE A 242 2.96 10.34 9.86
N SER A 243 4.01 11.15 10.00
CA SER A 243 4.43 11.69 11.31
C SER A 243 3.42 12.69 11.88
N SER A 244 2.61 13.34 11.03
CA SER A 244 1.49 14.19 11.47
C SER A 244 0.29 13.37 11.91
N MET A 245 -0.04 12.29 11.18
CA MET A 245 -1.17 11.41 11.54
C MET A 245 -0.87 10.49 12.73
N PHE A 246 0.37 10.03 12.89
CA PHE A 246 0.79 9.03 13.87
C PHE A 246 2.04 9.46 14.66
N PRO A 247 2.03 10.60 15.36
CA PRO A 247 3.23 11.18 15.97
C PRO A 247 3.90 10.29 17.02
N THR A 248 3.10 9.54 17.79
CA THR A 248 3.55 8.66 18.89
C THR A 248 3.87 7.23 18.45
N HIS A 249 3.49 6.84 17.23
CA HIS A 249 3.66 5.47 16.74
C HIS A 249 5.14 5.09 16.60
N ARG A 250 5.51 3.86 16.97
CA ARG A 250 6.89 3.34 16.93
C ARG A 250 7.56 3.54 15.57
N ALA A 251 6.85 3.24 14.48
CA ALA A 251 7.35 3.39 13.13
C ALA A 251 7.74 4.85 12.79
N THR A 252 7.11 5.86 13.42
CA THR A 252 7.48 7.26 13.23
C THR A 252 8.89 7.52 13.74
N LYS A 253 9.24 6.99 14.92
CA LYS A 253 10.60 7.10 15.49
C LYS A 253 11.63 6.39 14.61
N GLU A 254 11.31 5.18 14.14
CA GLU A 254 12.20 4.39 13.27
C GLU A 254 12.42 5.06 11.90
N LEU A 255 11.35 5.49 11.23
CA LEU A 255 11.44 6.21 9.96
C LEU A 255 12.18 7.54 10.11
N ARG A 256 11.99 8.26 11.23
CA ARG A 256 12.74 9.49 11.52
C ARG A 256 14.24 9.24 11.56
N ARG A 257 14.68 8.21 12.27
CA ARG A 257 16.10 7.81 12.39
C ARG A 257 16.70 7.39 11.04
N MET A 258 15.90 6.81 10.15
CA MET A 258 16.38 6.37 8.85
C MET A 258 16.39 7.49 7.80
N ILE A 259 15.27 8.22 7.66
CA ILE A 259 15.02 9.14 6.55
C ILE A 259 15.74 10.48 6.77
N LEU A 260 15.65 11.07 7.97
CA LEU A 260 16.18 12.43 8.19
C LEU A 260 17.71 12.52 8.06
N PRO A 261 18.52 11.62 8.68
CA PRO A 261 19.97 11.69 8.53
C PRO A 261 20.43 11.41 7.10
N HIS A 262 19.72 10.52 6.38
CA HIS A 262 20.00 10.29 4.96
C HIS A 262 19.78 11.56 4.14
N HIS A 263 18.66 12.26 4.34
CA HIS A 263 18.41 13.54 3.67
C HIS A 263 19.43 14.62 4.05
N ALA A 264 19.86 14.68 5.31
CA ALA A 264 20.89 15.62 5.75
C ALA A 264 22.23 15.35 5.04
N ARG A 265 22.66 14.08 4.97
CA ARG A 265 23.88 13.66 4.26
C ARG A 265 23.79 13.93 2.76
N MET A 266 22.65 13.61 2.13
CA MET A 266 22.41 13.88 0.70
C MET A 266 22.49 15.37 0.38
N ARG A 267 21.86 16.21 1.22
CA ARG A 267 21.92 17.66 1.08
C ARG A 267 23.36 18.16 1.18
N LEU A 268 24.11 17.68 2.19
CA LEU A 268 25.50 18.07 2.38
C LEU A 268 26.36 17.67 1.19
N LYS A 269 26.23 16.44 0.69
CA LYS A 269 26.95 15.94 -0.48
C LYS A 269 26.71 16.80 -1.73
N LEU A 270 25.48 17.25 -1.96
CA LEU A 270 25.17 18.12 -3.10
C LEU A 270 25.78 19.53 -2.95
N ILE A 271 25.80 20.07 -1.72
CA ILE A 271 26.43 21.37 -1.45
C ILE A 271 27.93 21.28 -1.69
N ILE A 272 28.61 20.28 -1.12
CA ILE A 272 30.05 20.05 -1.33
C ILE A 272 30.37 19.89 -2.81
N LYS A 273 29.55 19.11 -3.55
CA LYS A 273 29.73 18.96 -5.00
C LYS A 273 29.58 20.30 -5.74
N ALA A 274 28.63 21.13 -5.34
CA ALA A 274 28.45 22.46 -5.93
C ALA A 274 29.65 23.38 -5.65
N GLU A 275 30.18 23.33 -4.43
CA GLU A 275 31.36 24.08 -4.00
C GLU A 275 32.62 23.62 -4.76
N GLN A 276 32.83 22.32 -4.95
CA GLN A 276 33.93 21.78 -5.76
C GLN A 276 33.88 22.26 -7.21
N HIS A 277 32.71 22.20 -7.85
CA HIS A 277 32.55 22.74 -9.21
C HIS A 277 32.77 24.25 -9.27
N PHE A 278 32.43 24.97 -8.20
CA PHE A 278 32.66 26.42 -8.10
C PHE A 278 34.14 26.74 -8.00
N GLU A 279 34.89 26.02 -7.15
CA GLU A 279 36.35 26.15 -7.01
C GLU A 279 37.08 25.84 -8.33
N GLN A 280 36.59 24.87 -9.09
CA GLN A 280 37.10 24.51 -10.42
C GLN A 280 36.68 25.50 -11.53
N LYS A 281 35.97 26.58 -11.19
CA LYS A 281 35.40 27.57 -12.13
C LYS A 281 34.43 26.95 -13.15
N GLU A 282 33.88 25.77 -12.87
CA GLU A 282 32.86 25.11 -13.67
C GLU A 282 31.45 25.65 -13.34
N TRP A 283 31.27 26.96 -13.52
CA TRP A 283 30.11 27.73 -13.04
C TRP A 283 28.75 27.10 -13.36
N LYS A 284 28.58 26.59 -14.59
CA LYS A 284 27.33 25.95 -15.02
C LYS A 284 27.05 24.66 -14.24
N LYS A 285 28.05 23.82 -13.99
CA LYS A 285 27.91 22.57 -13.21
C LYS A 285 27.64 22.87 -11.73
N ALA A 286 28.29 23.89 -11.18
CA ALA A 286 28.03 24.39 -9.84
C ALA A 286 26.58 24.90 -9.69
N ALA A 287 26.11 25.71 -10.64
CA ALA A 287 24.73 26.23 -10.66
C ALA A 287 23.69 25.11 -10.68
N VAL A 288 23.88 24.09 -11.53
CA VAL A 288 23.00 22.90 -11.60
C VAL A 288 22.97 22.14 -10.27
N SER A 289 24.13 21.97 -9.63
CA SER A 289 24.24 21.27 -8.34
C SER A 289 23.53 22.02 -7.21
N TYR A 290 23.68 23.36 -7.15
CA TYR A 290 22.94 24.19 -6.21
C TYR A 290 21.42 24.19 -6.45
N GLU A 291 20.99 24.25 -7.71
CA GLU A 291 19.57 24.14 -8.07
C GLU A 291 18.97 22.81 -7.59
N GLN A 292 19.75 21.72 -7.71
CA GLN A 292 19.37 20.39 -7.24
C GLN A 292 19.15 20.37 -5.72
N VAL A 293 19.93 21.13 -4.92
CA VAL A 293 19.72 21.27 -3.48
C VAL A 293 18.33 21.87 -3.19
N SER A 294 17.96 22.95 -3.89
CA SER A 294 16.65 23.58 -3.70
C SER A 294 15.51 22.62 -4.09
N ARG A 295 15.62 21.98 -5.25
CA ARG A 295 14.62 21.01 -5.74
C ARG A 295 14.42 19.82 -4.81
N MET A 296 15.50 19.26 -4.26
CA MET A 296 15.44 18.07 -3.39
C MET A 296 15.12 18.42 -1.92
N PHE A 297 15.42 19.65 -1.50
CA PHE A 297 15.24 20.08 -0.10
C PHE A 297 14.49 21.40 0.02
N PRO A 298 13.32 21.57 -0.61
CA PRO A 298 12.70 22.90 -0.80
C PRO A 298 12.36 23.62 0.51
N HIS A 299 12.15 22.91 1.61
CA HIS A 299 11.82 23.52 2.91
C HIS A 299 13.03 23.70 3.84
N HIS A 300 14.24 23.43 3.38
CA HIS A 300 15.43 23.59 4.21
C HIS A 300 15.93 25.04 4.17
N ARG A 301 16.43 25.58 5.29
CA ARG A 301 16.93 26.97 5.38
C ARG A 301 18.02 27.33 4.34
N ARG A 302 18.79 26.33 3.89
CA ARG A 302 19.82 26.49 2.84
C ARG A 302 19.27 26.38 1.41
N ALA A 303 18.01 26.00 1.19
CA ALA A 303 17.45 25.84 -0.14
C ALA A 303 17.39 27.17 -0.90
N ALA A 304 16.88 28.23 -0.24
CA ALA A 304 16.86 29.57 -0.81
C ALA A 304 18.27 30.12 -1.09
N HIS A 305 19.23 29.89 -0.18
CA HIS A 305 20.64 30.28 -0.36
C HIS A 305 21.27 29.55 -1.55
N ALA A 306 21.07 28.23 -1.68
CA ALA A 306 21.55 27.47 -2.83
C ALA A 306 20.93 27.98 -4.13
N LEU A 307 19.63 28.25 -4.15
CA LEU A 307 18.93 28.76 -5.33
C LEU A 307 19.41 30.16 -5.74
N TRP A 308 19.74 31.01 -4.77
CA TRP A 308 20.38 32.31 -4.99
C TRP A 308 21.78 32.16 -5.59
N ASN A 309 22.63 31.30 -5.01
CA ASN A 309 23.95 31.02 -5.57
C ASN A 309 23.86 30.47 -6.99
N ALA A 310 22.91 29.56 -7.26
CA ALA A 310 22.68 29.05 -8.61
C ALA A 310 22.32 30.18 -9.60
N GLN A 311 21.49 31.13 -9.18
CA GLN A 311 21.11 32.27 -10.01
C GLN A 311 22.32 33.15 -10.36
N LEU A 312 23.17 33.48 -9.38
CA LEU A 312 24.38 34.27 -9.62
C LEU A 312 25.31 33.55 -10.60
N LEU A 313 25.50 32.25 -10.43
CA LEU A 313 26.34 31.46 -11.34
C LEU A 313 25.77 31.35 -12.75
N TYR A 314 24.45 31.30 -12.91
CA TYR A 314 23.82 31.38 -14.24
C TYR A 314 24.00 32.75 -14.90
N GLU A 315 24.07 33.82 -14.11
CA GLU A 315 24.38 35.16 -14.62
C GLU A 315 25.82 35.24 -15.15
N GLU A 316 26.78 34.68 -14.41
CA GLU A 316 28.20 34.60 -14.81
C GLU A 316 28.38 33.90 -16.17
N VAL A 317 27.67 32.79 -16.41
CA VAL A 317 27.70 32.10 -17.73
C VAL A 317 26.72 32.69 -18.75
N HIS A 318 26.21 33.89 -18.49
CA HIS A 318 25.28 34.63 -19.34
C HIS A 318 23.96 33.90 -19.66
N ALA A 319 23.58 32.90 -18.87
CA ALA A 319 22.31 32.18 -18.98
C ALA A 319 21.15 32.97 -18.33
N TYR A 320 20.98 34.23 -18.74
CA TYR A 320 20.09 35.21 -18.10
C TYR A 320 18.63 34.76 -18.00
N LYS A 321 18.09 34.08 -19.01
CA LYS A 321 16.72 33.52 -18.97
C LYS A 321 16.54 32.53 -17.80
N ARG A 322 17.54 31.67 -17.56
CA ARG A 322 17.50 30.71 -16.45
C ARG A 322 17.66 31.43 -15.11
N ALA A 323 18.62 32.34 -15.00
CA ALA A 323 18.80 33.18 -13.81
C ALA A 323 17.51 33.91 -13.41
N LEU A 324 16.83 34.52 -14.38
CA LEU A 324 15.54 35.22 -14.19
C LEU A 324 14.45 34.27 -13.68
N THR A 325 14.38 33.05 -14.24
CA THR A 325 13.44 32.02 -13.79
C THR A 325 13.66 31.68 -12.32
N LEU A 326 14.93 31.57 -11.88
CA LEU A 326 15.26 31.29 -10.48
C LEU A 326 14.95 32.47 -9.55
N CYS A 327 15.13 33.72 -9.98
CA CYS A 327 14.70 34.90 -9.23
C CYS A 327 13.18 34.88 -8.97
N HIS A 328 12.38 34.61 -9.99
CA HIS A 328 10.93 34.49 -9.84
C HIS A 328 10.56 33.33 -8.90
N HIS A 329 11.25 32.19 -9.03
CA HIS A 329 11.04 31.06 -8.13
C HIS A 329 11.38 31.39 -6.67
N LEU A 330 12.48 32.12 -6.42
CA LEU A 330 12.83 32.61 -5.09
C LEU A 330 11.73 33.49 -4.49
N LEU A 331 11.19 34.44 -5.26
CA LEU A 331 10.13 35.33 -4.81
C LEU A 331 8.83 34.58 -4.49
N SER A 332 8.45 33.60 -5.30
CA SER A 332 7.21 32.83 -5.11
C SER A 332 7.31 31.83 -3.97
N THR A 333 8.46 31.17 -3.81
CA THR A 333 8.59 29.99 -2.93
C THR A 333 9.21 30.31 -1.58
N TYR A 334 9.98 31.40 -1.47
CA TYR A 334 10.73 31.75 -0.26
C TYR A 334 10.43 33.18 0.22
N PRO A 335 9.24 33.43 0.81
CA PRO A 335 8.84 34.75 1.32
C PRO A 335 9.78 35.31 2.40
N LEU A 336 10.41 34.44 3.19
CA LEU A 336 11.28 34.82 4.30
C LEU A 336 12.78 34.74 3.96
N PHE A 337 13.14 34.74 2.67
CA PHE A 337 14.55 34.70 2.29
C PHE A 337 15.26 36.01 2.67
N ARG A 338 16.40 35.92 3.37
CA ARG A 338 17.16 37.07 3.87
C ARG A 338 17.47 38.12 2.81
N PHE A 339 17.78 37.68 1.59
CA PHE A 339 18.14 38.56 0.46
C PHE A 339 16.96 38.88 -0.47
N ARG A 340 15.71 38.71 -0.02
CA ARG A 340 14.52 38.92 -0.84
C ARG A 340 14.45 40.32 -1.47
N HIS A 341 14.86 41.34 -0.71
CA HIS A 341 14.89 42.73 -1.18
C HIS A 341 15.85 42.96 -2.35
N LEU A 342 16.85 42.09 -2.54
CA LEU A 342 17.78 42.16 -3.68
C LEU A 342 17.21 41.54 -4.95
N ILE A 343 16.12 40.76 -4.87
CA ILE A 343 15.61 40.03 -6.04
C ILE A 343 14.95 40.95 -7.09
N PRO A 344 14.07 41.91 -6.74
CA PRO A 344 13.48 42.81 -7.73
C PRO A 344 14.49 43.61 -8.57
N PRO A 345 15.51 44.28 -7.98
CA PRO A 345 16.52 44.98 -8.79
C PRO A 345 17.32 43.99 -9.66
N GLN A 346 17.62 42.80 -9.15
CA GLN A 346 18.27 41.74 -9.91
C GLN A 346 17.44 41.27 -11.12
N ILE A 347 16.12 41.13 -10.99
CA ILE A 347 15.20 40.83 -12.11
C ILE A 347 15.27 41.93 -13.17
N LYS A 348 15.24 43.20 -12.78
CA LYS A 348 15.33 44.34 -13.72
C LYS A 348 16.64 44.28 -14.51
N LYS A 349 17.77 44.05 -13.83
CA LYS A 349 19.09 43.87 -14.45
C LYS A 349 19.10 42.71 -15.46
N LEU A 350 18.63 41.52 -15.05
CA LEU A 350 18.61 40.34 -15.91
C LEU A 350 17.71 40.50 -17.15
N LYS A 351 16.59 41.23 -17.05
CA LYS A 351 15.73 41.56 -18.21
C LYS A 351 16.47 42.42 -19.24
N GLN A 352 17.19 43.47 -18.78
CA GLN A 352 17.98 44.33 -19.67
C GLN A 352 19.08 43.53 -20.40
N LEU A 353 19.80 42.67 -19.66
CA LEU A 353 20.83 41.80 -20.24
C LEU A 353 20.25 40.81 -21.26
N THR A 354 19.08 40.23 -20.96
CA THR A 354 18.38 39.33 -21.90
C THR A 354 17.98 40.05 -23.18
N ASN A 355 17.43 41.26 -23.09
CA ASN A 355 17.04 42.06 -24.26
C ASN A 355 18.25 42.50 -25.10
N LYS A 356 19.33 42.94 -24.46
CA LYS A 356 20.57 43.32 -25.15
C LYS A 356 21.17 42.15 -25.91
N ARG A 357 21.07 40.93 -25.37
CA ARG A 357 21.55 39.71 -26.02
C ARG A 357 20.69 39.29 -27.22
N ASN A 358 19.38 39.51 -27.20
CA ASN A 358 18.51 39.18 -28.35
C ASN A 358 18.65 40.17 -29.52
N LYS A 359 19.20 41.37 -29.28
CA LYS A 359 19.47 42.38 -30.30
C LYS A 359 20.82 42.21 -31.01
N ARG A 360 21.67 41.33 -30.48
CA ARG A 360 22.94 40.89 -31.07
C ARG A 360 22.72 39.53 -31.71
#